data_AF-K6UF35-F1
#
_entry.id   AF-K6UF35-F1
#
_cell.length_a   1.000
_cell.length_b   1.000
_cell.length_c   1.000
_cell.angle_alpha   90.00
_cell.angle_beta   90.00
_cell.angle_gamma   90.00
#
_symmetry.space_group_name_H-M   'P 1'
#
loop_
_entity.id
_entity.type
_entity.pdbx_description
1 polymer ?
#
loop_
_entity_poly.entity_id
_entity_poly.type
_entity_poly.pdbx_seq_one_letter_code
_entity_poly.pdbx_strand_id
1 'polypeptide(L)'
;MADLEGKFDLDKFLKEDSSLKNSKLFELYKYLDDFALQNITFTERVNRQECNLLQLCQHIQNIFNKCEEFSSSRTEIKNKCCDYFIYWLYGKIEEHKLSIYDTVCLYNSVSEIIKNNPSIIKKNKCEVKFKRETSLDVLKNKKVLYDFVENYNYIKDSWSRIGQSKQTEYCNYISHIFNLYITLEEEDRPKGLSNKYEKELNLFKNKFNNKNELSSLKEKCNIDDLIVKSLKIFESVNLLQGNDETVLSINNINPHYVDNFTSIKSDYTNFTLKKNIYNVFNIYHF
;
A
#
# COMPACT_ATOMS: atom_id res chain seq x y z
N MET A 1 29.05 -17.36 -18.97
CA MET A 1 28.65 -17.43 -17.55
C MET A 1 28.23 -16.03 -17.16
N ALA A 2 26.94 -15.72 -17.30
CA ALA A 2 26.36 -14.44 -16.93
C ALA A 2 25.56 -14.69 -15.65
N ASP A 3 26.15 -14.30 -14.53
CA ASP A 3 25.54 -14.31 -13.20
C ASP A 3 25.57 -12.86 -12.70
N LEU A 4 24.51 -12.46 -11.99
CA LEU A 4 24.22 -11.13 -11.40
C LEU A 4 23.23 -10.24 -12.19
N GLU A 5 22.00 -10.71 -12.41
CA GLU A 5 20.86 -9.77 -12.34
C GLU A 5 20.56 -9.48 -10.87
N GLY A 6 21.03 -8.33 -10.39
CA GLY A 6 20.68 -7.84 -9.06
C GLY A 6 19.16 -7.65 -8.96
N LYS A 7 18.52 -8.37 -8.04
CA LYS A 7 17.10 -8.20 -7.70
C LYS A 7 16.80 -6.72 -7.45
N PHE A 8 15.83 -6.16 -8.16
CA PHE A 8 15.40 -4.77 -7.95
C PHE A 8 14.98 -4.57 -6.49
N ASP A 9 15.68 -3.66 -5.81
CA ASP A 9 15.42 -3.30 -4.42
C ASP A 9 14.46 -2.11 -4.37
N LEU A 10 13.18 -2.40 -4.15
CA LEU A 10 12.12 -1.40 -4.09
C LEU A 10 12.36 -0.40 -2.94
N ASP A 11 12.77 -0.87 -1.77
CA ASP A 11 12.94 -0.01 -0.59
C ASP A 11 14.10 0.96 -0.79
N LYS A 12 15.19 0.47 -1.40
CA LYS A 12 16.32 1.31 -1.80
C LYS A 12 15.91 2.35 -2.85
N PHE A 13 15.20 1.92 -3.90
CA PHE A 13 14.73 2.82 -4.95
C PHE A 13 13.85 3.94 -4.39
N LEU A 14 12.82 3.61 -3.58
CA LEU A 14 11.92 4.61 -3.00
C LEU A 14 12.64 5.59 -2.06
N LYS A 15 13.72 5.16 -1.38
CA LYS A 15 14.53 6.03 -0.51
C LYS A 15 15.47 6.94 -1.28
N GLU A 16 16.13 6.42 -2.31
CA GLU A 16 17.19 7.12 -3.04
C GLU A 16 16.65 8.00 -4.18
N ASP A 17 15.48 7.70 -4.73
CA ASP A 17 14.91 8.43 -5.85
C ASP A 17 14.56 9.88 -5.49
N SER A 18 15.41 10.82 -5.90
CA SER A 18 15.18 12.25 -5.69
C SER A 18 14.12 12.84 -6.62
N SER A 19 13.79 12.17 -7.73
CA SER A 19 12.83 12.66 -8.71
C SER A 19 11.40 12.42 -8.22
N LEU A 20 11.08 11.22 -7.75
CA LEU A 20 9.80 10.87 -7.14
C LEU A 20 9.48 11.75 -5.92
N LYS A 21 10.49 12.20 -5.18
CA LYS A 21 10.32 13.11 -4.03
C LYS A 21 9.65 14.45 -4.38
N ASN A 22 9.60 14.85 -5.65
CA ASN A 22 8.91 16.05 -6.11
C ASN A 22 7.43 15.81 -6.44
N SER A 23 6.92 14.60 -6.25
CA SER A 23 5.48 14.37 -6.35
C SER A 23 4.75 14.99 -5.15
N LYS A 24 3.49 15.37 -5.37
CA LYS A 24 2.67 15.98 -4.31
C LYS A 24 2.44 15.03 -3.13
N LEU A 25 2.40 13.72 -3.36
CA LEU A 25 2.28 12.73 -2.30
C LEU A 25 3.55 12.71 -1.43
N PHE A 26 4.72 12.63 -2.07
CA PHE A 26 5.99 12.58 -1.35
C PHE A 26 6.33 13.91 -0.68
N GLU A 27 5.96 15.05 -1.27
CA GLU A 27 6.02 16.36 -0.61
C GLU A 27 5.22 16.39 0.69
N LEU A 28 3.98 15.87 0.67
CA LEU A 28 3.16 15.77 1.88
C LEU A 28 3.82 14.82 2.88
N TYR A 29 4.27 13.63 2.48
CA TYR A 29 4.89 12.67 3.39
C TYR A 29 6.12 13.24 4.07
N LYS A 30 6.97 13.93 3.31
CA LYS A 30 8.11 14.65 3.87
C LYS A 30 7.67 15.72 4.87
N TYR A 31 6.65 16.51 4.53
CA TYR A 31 6.11 17.52 5.44
C TYR A 31 5.60 16.93 6.76
N LEU A 32 4.90 15.79 6.70
CA LEU A 32 4.43 15.08 7.88
C LEU A 32 5.58 14.47 8.69
N ASP A 33 6.60 13.91 8.02
CA ASP A 33 7.79 13.35 8.66
C ASP A 33 8.61 14.42 9.39
N ASP A 34 8.87 15.55 8.75
CA ASP A 34 9.59 16.68 9.35
C ASP A 34 8.85 17.22 10.59
N PHE A 35 7.52 17.29 10.52
CA PHE A 35 6.68 17.70 11.66
C PHE A 35 6.66 16.64 12.78
N ALA A 36 6.64 15.35 12.43
CA ALA A 36 6.69 14.26 13.38
C ALA A 36 8.04 14.21 14.13
N LEU A 37 9.16 14.43 13.44
CA LEU A 37 10.49 14.46 14.07
C LEU A 37 10.66 15.57 15.11
N GLN A 38 10.01 16.71 14.91
CA GLN A 38 10.05 17.83 15.85
C GLN A 38 9.19 17.61 17.10
N ASN A 39 8.25 16.67 17.06
CA ASN A 39 7.23 16.51 18.08
C ASN A 39 7.11 15.10 18.66
N ILE A 40 7.79 14.08 18.10
CA ILE A 40 7.61 12.69 18.51
C ILE A 40 8.95 12.03 18.85
N THR A 41 9.31 12.02 20.13
CA THR A 41 10.13 10.94 20.67
C THR A 41 9.27 9.68 20.75
N PHE A 42 9.26 8.87 19.69
CA PHE A 42 8.77 7.46 19.75
C PHE A 42 9.58 6.62 20.76
N THR A 43 10.66 7.19 21.29
CA THR A 43 11.54 6.65 22.29
C THR A 43 11.13 7.08 23.68
N GLU A 44 10.07 6.47 24.18
CA GLU A 44 10.10 5.92 25.52
C GLU A 44 9.11 4.77 25.45
N ARG A 45 9.57 3.58 25.86
CA ARG A 45 8.69 2.42 26.02
C ARG A 45 7.56 2.89 26.93
N VAL A 46 6.43 3.25 26.33
CA VAL A 46 5.21 3.60 27.05
C VAL A 46 5.05 2.50 28.08
N ASN A 47 5.07 2.88 29.35
CA ASN A 47 4.97 1.94 30.46
C ASN A 47 3.89 0.92 30.08
N ARG A 48 4.27 -0.35 29.93
CA ARG A 48 3.46 -1.43 29.35
C ARG A 48 2.11 -1.65 30.05
N GLN A 49 1.83 -0.90 31.11
CA GLN A 49 0.62 -0.94 31.92
C GLN A 49 -0.47 0.02 31.43
N GLU A 50 -0.13 1.19 30.86
CA GLU A 50 -1.11 2.18 30.41
C GLU A 50 -0.58 2.91 29.18
N CYS A 51 -1.15 2.59 28.02
CA CYS A 51 -0.97 3.42 26.84
C CYS A 51 -1.37 4.85 27.20
N ASN A 52 -0.46 5.84 27.14
CA ASN A 52 -0.82 7.25 27.28
C ASN A 52 -1.56 7.72 26.02
N LEU A 53 -2.78 7.18 25.85
CA LEU A 53 -3.65 7.38 24.71
C LEU A 53 -3.90 8.85 24.47
N LEU A 54 -3.93 9.68 25.52
CA LEU A 54 -4.14 11.12 25.40
C LEU A 54 -2.99 11.80 24.66
N GLN A 55 -1.73 11.52 25.05
CA GLN A 55 -0.57 12.07 24.35
C GLN A 55 -0.50 11.57 22.92
N LEU A 56 -0.73 10.27 22.69
CA LEU A 56 -0.73 9.72 21.34
C LEU A 56 -1.83 10.35 20.47
N CYS A 57 -3.04 10.50 21.00
CA CYS A 57 -4.14 11.20 20.34
C CYS A 57 -3.75 12.64 19.98
N GLN A 58 -3.15 13.40 20.90
CA GLN A 58 -2.75 14.79 20.63
C GLN A 58 -1.72 14.87 19.49
N HIS A 59 -0.70 14.01 19.49
CA HIS A 59 0.32 14.01 18.43
C HIS A 59 -0.28 13.65 17.07
N ILE A 60 -1.06 12.58 17.01
CA ILE A 60 -1.70 12.13 15.78
C ILE A 60 -2.70 13.17 15.28
N GLN A 61 -3.43 13.85 16.18
CA GLN A 61 -4.34 14.93 15.83
C GLN A 61 -3.58 16.12 15.22
N ASN A 62 -2.45 16.50 15.79
CA ASN A 62 -1.61 17.57 15.27
C ASN A 62 -1.10 17.24 13.86
N ILE A 63 -0.59 16.02 13.63
CA ILE A 63 -0.14 15.58 12.30
C ILE A 63 -1.31 15.59 11.30
N PHE A 64 -2.47 15.11 11.71
CA PHE A 64 -3.66 15.10 10.85
C PHE A 64 -4.08 16.52 10.46
N ASN A 65 -4.13 17.46 11.41
CA ASN A 65 -4.43 18.86 11.14
C ASN A 65 -3.43 19.48 10.14
N LYS A 66 -2.14 19.10 10.23
CA LYS A 66 -1.12 19.51 9.27
C LYS A 66 -1.34 18.94 7.88
N CYS A 67 -1.79 17.70 7.77
CA CYS A 67 -2.22 17.15 6.49
C CYS A 67 -3.41 17.93 5.90
N GLU A 68 -4.39 18.33 6.72
CA GLU A 68 -5.54 19.11 6.26
C GLU A 68 -5.13 20.52 5.81
N GLU A 69 -4.22 21.18 6.54
CA GLU A 69 -3.66 22.50 6.18
C GLU A 69 -2.93 22.42 4.84
N PHE A 70 -2.03 21.44 4.68
CA PHE A 70 -1.29 21.22 3.45
C PHE A 70 -2.22 20.92 2.26
N SER A 71 -3.28 20.14 2.50
CA SER A 71 -4.22 19.74 1.44
C SER A 71 -5.21 20.85 1.08
N SER A 72 -5.63 21.66 2.04
CA SER A 72 -6.60 22.75 1.82
C SER A 72 -6.03 23.87 0.96
N SER A 73 -4.71 24.10 1.04
CA SER A 73 -4.00 25.07 0.21
C SER A 73 -3.78 24.61 -1.23
N ARG A 74 -4.09 23.34 -1.57
CA ARG A 74 -3.79 22.73 -2.87
C ARG A 74 -5.01 22.04 -3.48
N THR A 75 -5.56 22.63 -4.53
CA THR A 75 -6.80 22.18 -5.20
C THR A 75 -6.77 20.71 -5.63
N GLU A 76 -5.61 20.19 -6.02
CA GLU A 76 -5.45 18.85 -6.59
C GLU A 76 -5.41 17.72 -5.54
N ILE A 77 -5.16 18.05 -4.27
CA ILE A 77 -5.09 17.09 -3.16
C ILE A 77 -6.11 17.38 -2.04
N LYS A 78 -6.97 18.39 -2.24
CA LYS A 78 -7.98 18.87 -1.28
C LYS A 78 -8.83 17.77 -0.62
N ASN A 79 -9.09 16.68 -1.34
CA ASN A 79 -9.92 15.55 -0.86
C ASN A 79 -9.12 14.25 -0.63
N LYS A 80 -7.79 14.31 -0.70
CA LYS A 80 -6.89 13.15 -0.59
C LYS A 80 -6.16 13.05 0.76
N CYS A 81 -6.22 14.10 1.59
CA CYS A 81 -5.53 14.11 2.89
C CYS A 81 -5.76 12.83 3.70
N CYS A 82 -7.01 12.38 3.82
CA CYS A 82 -7.28 11.18 4.60
C CYS A 82 -6.67 9.92 4.01
N ASP A 83 -6.73 9.73 2.69
CA ASP A 83 -6.07 8.58 2.07
C ASP A 83 -4.56 8.67 2.30
N TYR A 84 -3.95 9.82 2.01
CA TYR A 84 -2.52 10.02 2.16
C TYR A 84 -2.07 9.81 3.59
N PHE A 85 -2.78 10.37 4.57
CA PHE A 85 -2.50 10.19 5.99
C PHE A 85 -2.60 8.72 6.41
N ILE A 86 -3.61 7.98 5.95
CA ILE A 86 -3.77 6.55 6.27
C ILE A 86 -2.58 5.74 5.73
N TYR A 87 -2.18 5.93 4.47
CA TYR A 87 -1.04 5.19 3.90
C TYR A 87 0.32 5.69 4.40
N TRP A 88 0.41 6.94 4.84
CA TRP A 88 1.56 7.44 5.60
C TRP A 88 1.66 6.70 6.94
N LEU A 89 0.56 6.60 7.67
CA LEU A 89 0.47 5.88 8.95
C LEU A 89 0.84 4.41 8.80
N TYR A 90 0.36 3.74 7.75
CA TYR A 90 0.72 2.34 7.44
C TYR A 90 2.23 2.20 7.22
N GLY A 91 2.84 3.16 6.52
CA GLY A 91 4.28 3.23 6.34
C GLY A 91 5.02 3.37 7.67
N LYS A 92 4.54 4.21 8.59
CA LYS A 92 5.18 4.38 9.91
C LYS A 92 5.05 3.15 10.80
N ILE A 93 3.91 2.46 10.75
CA ILE A 93 3.71 1.21 11.48
C ILE A 93 4.72 0.15 11.00
N GLU A 94 4.92 0.03 9.69
CA GLU A 94 5.86 -0.92 9.09
C GLU A 94 7.32 -0.53 9.32
N GLU A 95 7.68 0.74 9.08
CA GLU A 95 9.03 1.29 9.25
C GLU A 95 9.56 1.06 10.66
N HIS A 96 8.70 1.30 11.67
CA HIS A 96 9.04 1.12 13.08
C HIS A 96 8.71 -0.28 13.62
N LYS A 97 8.17 -1.18 12.79
CA LYS A 97 7.80 -2.55 13.16
C LYS A 97 6.99 -2.61 14.45
N LEU A 98 5.94 -1.78 14.55
CA LEU A 98 5.13 -1.69 15.76
C LEU A 98 4.50 -3.05 16.10
N SER A 99 4.37 -3.32 17.41
CA SER A 99 3.69 -4.52 17.85
C SER A 99 2.19 -4.45 17.55
N ILE A 100 1.51 -5.60 17.53
CA ILE A 100 0.05 -5.65 17.37
C ILE A 100 -0.65 -4.75 18.40
N TYR A 101 -0.18 -4.77 19.66
CA TYR A 101 -0.72 -3.95 20.72
C TYR A 101 -0.56 -2.45 20.41
N ASP A 102 0.66 -2.02 20.07
CA ASP A 102 0.94 -0.61 19.78
C ASP A 102 0.15 -0.11 18.55
N THR A 103 0.04 -0.96 17.51
CA THR A 103 -0.76 -0.66 16.32
C THR A 103 -2.25 -0.51 16.64
N VAL A 104 -2.81 -1.38 17.49
CA VAL A 104 -4.22 -1.27 17.92
C VAL A 104 -4.43 0.01 18.74
N CYS A 105 -3.51 0.35 19.65
CA CYS A 105 -3.55 1.60 20.41
C CYS A 105 -3.55 2.82 19.48
N LEU A 106 -2.62 2.86 18.51
CA LEU A 106 -2.54 3.90 17.50
C LEU A 106 -3.83 4.03 16.68
N TYR A 107 -4.41 2.91 16.26
CA TYR A 107 -5.67 2.90 15.51
C TYR A 107 -6.86 3.37 16.33
N ASN A 108 -6.91 3.08 17.63
CA ASN A 108 -7.92 3.62 18.51
C ASN A 108 -7.79 5.14 18.60
N SER A 109 -6.56 5.67 18.76
CA SER A 109 -6.31 7.11 18.75
C SER A 109 -6.77 7.78 17.44
N VAL A 110 -6.42 7.21 16.28
CA VAL A 110 -6.87 7.71 14.97
C VAL A 110 -8.40 7.67 14.85
N SER A 111 -9.03 6.60 15.33
CA SER A 111 -10.50 6.46 15.27
C SER A 111 -11.20 7.53 16.11
N GLU A 112 -10.68 7.81 17.31
CA GLU A 112 -11.22 8.86 18.17
C GLU A 112 -11.05 10.26 17.53
N ILE A 113 -9.93 10.52 16.88
CA ILE A 113 -9.72 11.78 16.14
C ILE A 113 -10.74 11.91 15.00
N ILE A 114 -10.93 10.84 14.21
CA ILE A 114 -11.87 10.83 13.09
C ILE A 114 -13.31 11.09 13.57
N LYS A 115 -13.73 10.44 14.66
CA LYS A 115 -15.07 10.62 15.25
C LYS A 115 -15.30 12.02 15.82
N ASN A 116 -14.29 12.59 16.48
CA ASN A 116 -14.45 13.84 17.21
C ASN A 116 -14.21 15.09 16.37
N ASN A 117 -13.87 14.95 15.08
CA ASN A 117 -13.54 16.08 14.23
C ASN A 117 -14.58 16.27 13.10
N PRO A 118 -15.57 17.17 13.27
CA PRO A 118 -16.71 17.30 12.36
C PRO A 118 -16.37 17.79 10.94
N SER A 119 -15.19 18.40 10.74
CA SER A 119 -14.66 18.72 9.40
C SER A 119 -14.38 17.47 8.56
N ILE A 120 -13.91 16.39 9.21
CA ILE A 120 -13.57 15.09 8.62
C ILE A 120 -14.85 14.36 8.17
N ILE A 121 -15.87 14.38 9.04
CA ILE A 121 -17.14 13.68 8.86
C ILE A 121 -17.91 14.21 7.64
N LYS A 122 -17.89 15.52 7.40
CA LYS A 122 -18.71 16.15 6.35
C LYS A 122 -18.05 16.24 4.97
N LYS A 123 -16.72 16.12 4.84
CA LYS A 123 -16.03 16.34 3.55
C LYS A 123 -15.29 15.13 2.97
N ASN A 124 -14.70 14.22 3.78
CA ASN A 124 -13.71 13.27 3.27
C ASN A 124 -13.97 11.78 3.52
N LYS A 125 -15.09 11.39 4.18
CA LYS A 125 -15.48 9.98 4.45
C LYS A 125 -14.34 9.13 5.04
N CYS A 126 -13.49 9.72 5.87
CA CYS A 126 -12.23 9.10 6.31
C CYS A 126 -12.46 7.86 7.18
N GLU A 127 -13.53 7.87 7.96
CA GLU A 127 -14.00 6.72 8.74
C GLU A 127 -14.23 5.48 7.87
N VAL A 128 -14.87 5.63 6.71
CA VAL A 128 -15.12 4.52 5.77
C VAL A 128 -13.82 4.04 5.11
N LYS A 129 -12.83 4.94 4.96
CA LYS A 129 -11.55 4.65 4.30
C LYS A 129 -10.54 3.96 5.22
N PHE A 130 -10.69 4.13 6.53
CA PHE A 130 -9.75 3.63 7.52
C PHE A 130 -10.05 2.17 7.88
N LYS A 131 -9.35 1.24 7.22
CA LYS A 131 -9.43 -0.20 7.48
C LYS A 131 -8.24 -0.64 8.34
N ARG A 132 -8.47 -1.06 9.58
CA ARG A 132 -7.41 -1.52 10.48
C ARG A 132 -6.77 -2.82 9.95
N GLU A 133 -5.44 -2.87 9.97
CA GLU A 133 -4.66 -4.05 9.59
C GLU A 133 -3.40 -4.11 10.48
N THR A 134 -3.00 -5.30 10.94
CA THR A 134 -1.87 -5.46 11.87
C THR A 134 -0.70 -6.24 11.27
N SER A 135 -0.91 -6.90 10.13
CA SER A 135 0.15 -7.53 9.36
C SER A 135 1.02 -6.47 8.68
N LEU A 136 2.28 -6.39 9.08
CA LEU A 136 3.25 -5.44 8.52
C LEU A 136 3.41 -5.62 7.00
N ASP A 137 3.42 -6.86 6.50
CA ASP A 137 3.50 -7.15 5.06
C ASP A 137 2.27 -6.65 4.30
N VAL A 138 1.08 -6.79 4.89
CA VAL A 138 -0.16 -6.27 4.28
C VAL A 138 -0.11 -4.75 4.24
N LEU A 139 0.31 -4.09 5.33
CA LEU A 139 0.45 -2.63 5.39
C LEU A 139 1.47 -2.11 4.36
N LYS A 140 2.61 -2.78 4.23
CA LYS A 140 3.63 -2.49 3.22
C LYS A 140 3.05 -2.56 1.81
N ASN A 141 2.43 -3.69 1.48
CA ASN A 141 1.90 -3.93 0.14
C ASN A 141 0.78 -2.96 -0.22
N LYS A 142 -0.11 -2.65 0.74
CA LYS A 142 -1.16 -1.62 0.58
C LYS A 142 -0.57 -0.26 0.24
N LYS A 143 0.41 0.18 1.04
CA LYS A 143 1.08 1.46 0.85
C LYS A 143 1.77 1.52 -0.51
N VAL A 144 2.59 0.53 -0.83
CA VAL A 144 3.37 0.48 -2.07
C VAL A 144 2.47 0.56 -3.30
N LEU A 145 1.37 -0.21 -3.32
CA LEU A 145 0.44 -0.20 -4.44
C LEU A 145 -0.31 1.14 -4.56
N TYR A 146 -0.76 1.70 -3.43
CA TYR A 146 -1.43 3.00 -3.42
C TYR A 146 -0.51 4.14 -3.86
N ASP A 147 0.69 4.22 -3.28
CA ASP A 147 1.69 5.25 -3.58
C ASP A 147 2.09 5.20 -5.06
N PHE A 148 2.20 4.00 -5.66
CA PHE A 148 2.44 3.86 -7.09
C PHE A 148 1.32 4.47 -7.94
N VAL A 149 0.06 4.11 -7.67
CA VAL A 149 -1.09 4.59 -8.46
C VAL A 149 -1.21 6.12 -8.40
N GLU A 150 -0.98 6.70 -7.23
CA GLU A 150 -1.01 8.15 -7.01
C GLU A 150 0.14 8.87 -7.74
N ASN A 151 1.33 8.27 -7.76
CA ASN A 151 2.51 8.86 -8.38
C ASN A 151 2.65 8.56 -9.88
N TYR A 152 1.87 7.63 -10.43
CA TYR A 152 2.04 7.19 -11.81
C TYR A 152 1.94 8.33 -12.83
N ASN A 153 1.03 9.31 -12.62
CA ASN A 153 0.94 10.47 -13.53
C ASN A 153 2.22 11.30 -13.51
N TYR A 154 2.83 11.49 -12.33
CA TYR A 154 4.09 12.19 -12.22
C TYR A 154 5.21 11.44 -12.97
N ILE A 155 5.28 10.11 -12.80
CA ILE A 155 6.23 9.25 -13.52
C ILE A 155 6.05 9.43 -15.03
N LYS A 156 4.80 9.34 -15.51
CA LYS A 156 4.45 9.51 -16.92
C LYS A 156 4.83 10.89 -17.47
N ASP A 157 4.51 11.96 -16.75
CA ASP A 157 4.77 13.34 -17.18
C ASP A 157 6.26 13.69 -17.15
N SER A 158 7.02 13.05 -16.24
CA SER A 158 8.47 13.21 -16.14
C SER A 158 9.25 12.40 -17.17
N TRP A 159 8.62 11.43 -17.85
CA TRP A 159 9.28 10.42 -18.69
C TRP A 159 10.22 10.99 -19.76
N SER A 160 9.79 12.04 -20.46
CA SER A 160 10.56 12.68 -21.53
C SER A 160 11.69 13.59 -21.03
N ARG A 161 11.71 13.89 -19.72
CA ARG A 161 12.66 14.80 -19.08
C ARG A 161 13.79 14.08 -18.36
N ILE A 162 13.66 12.76 -18.19
CA ILE A 162 14.65 11.93 -17.50
C ILE A 162 15.53 11.17 -18.50
N GLY A 163 16.77 10.89 -18.12
CA GLY A 163 17.71 10.13 -18.93
C GLY A 163 17.40 8.64 -18.97
N GLN A 164 18.01 7.92 -19.92
CA GLN A 164 17.77 6.49 -20.17
C GLN A 164 17.97 5.61 -18.93
N SER A 165 19.04 5.82 -18.16
CA SER A 165 19.28 5.09 -16.91
C SER A 165 18.10 5.21 -15.94
N LYS A 166 17.51 6.40 -15.83
CA LYS A 166 16.38 6.65 -14.93
C LYS A 166 15.08 6.05 -15.46
N GLN A 167 14.89 6.06 -16.78
CA GLN A 167 13.78 5.36 -17.43
C GLN A 167 13.85 3.86 -17.15
N THR A 168 15.05 3.26 -17.19
CA THR A 168 15.25 1.85 -16.82
C THR A 168 14.87 1.56 -15.37
N GLU A 169 15.29 2.42 -14.42
CA GLU A 169 14.87 2.28 -13.02
C GLU A 169 13.35 2.37 -12.85
N TYR A 170 12.69 3.30 -13.54
CA TYR A 170 11.24 3.41 -13.53
C TYR A 170 10.55 2.21 -14.16
N CYS A 171 11.10 1.64 -15.23
CA CYS A 171 10.57 0.40 -15.80
C CYS A 171 10.69 -0.77 -14.82
N ASN A 172 11.83 -0.90 -14.12
CA ASN A 172 11.99 -1.93 -13.09
C ASN A 172 10.99 -1.75 -11.95
N TYR A 173 10.76 -0.50 -11.53
CA TYR A 173 9.74 -0.18 -10.54
C TYR A 173 8.33 -0.54 -11.01
N ILE A 174 7.94 -0.15 -12.22
CA ILE A 174 6.61 -0.46 -12.81
C ILE A 174 6.40 -1.97 -12.90
N SER A 175 7.38 -2.71 -13.43
CA SER A 175 7.32 -4.18 -13.54
C SER A 175 7.19 -4.85 -12.17
N HIS A 176 7.93 -4.36 -11.16
CA HIS A 176 7.81 -4.84 -9.79
C HIS A 176 6.40 -4.65 -9.23
N ILE A 177 5.80 -3.47 -9.41
CA ILE A 177 4.45 -3.20 -8.92
C ILE A 177 3.38 -4.01 -9.68
N PHE A 178 3.55 -4.24 -10.97
CA PHE A 178 2.62 -5.04 -11.75
C PHE A 178 2.62 -6.51 -11.29
N ASN A 179 3.80 -7.06 -10.99
CA ASN A 179 3.93 -8.38 -10.39
C ASN A 179 3.31 -8.45 -8.99
N LEU A 180 3.52 -7.42 -8.16
CA LEU A 180 2.88 -7.32 -6.86
C LEU A 180 1.35 -7.33 -7.01
N TYR A 181 0.78 -6.52 -7.90
CA TYR A 181 -0.67 -6.50 -8.16
C TYR A 181 -1.20 -7.88 -8.55
N ILE A 182 -0.53 -8.60 -9.46
CA ILE A 182 -0.93 -9.96 -9.87
C ILE A 182 -0.94 -10.90 -8.67
N THR A 183 0.13 -10.87 -7.86
CA THR A 183 0.26 -11.70 -6.65
C THR A 183 -0.89 -11.42 -5.67
N LEU A 184 -1.17 -10.15 -5.41
CA LEU A 184 -2.23 -9.74 -4.48
C LEU A 184 -3.63 -10.07 -5.00
N GLU A 185 -3.89 -9.97 -6.31
CA GLU A 185 -5.14 -10.45 -6.91
C GLU A 185 -5.31 -11.96 -6.68
N GLU A 186 -4.27 -12.76 -6.89
CA GLU A 186 -4.32 -14.21 -6.68
C GLU A 186 -4.53 -14.57 -5.19
N GLU A 187 -3.91 -13.83 -4.28
CA GLU A 187 -4.07 -14.00 -2.83
C GLU A 187 -5.45 -13.59 -2.32
N ASP A 188 -6.04 -12.51 -2.83
CA ASP A 188 -7.32 -11.97 -2.35
C ASP A 188 -8.54 -12.66 -3.02
N ARG A 189 -8.33 -13.29 -4.18
CA ARG A 189 -9.34 -14.03 -4.97
C ARG A 189 -10.01 -15.25 -4.31
N PRO A 190 -9.39 -16.10 -3.45
CA PRO A 190 -9.86 -17.46 -3.17
C PRO A 190 -11.27 -17.68 -2.58
N LYS A 191 -12.11 -16.64 -2.43
CA LYS A 191 -13.60 -16.67 -2.38
C LYS A 191 -14.20 -15.29 -2.00
N GLY A 192 -13.49 -14.17 -2.20
CA GLY A 192 -13.90 -12.85 -1.69
C GLY A 192 -13.92 -12.77 -0.15
N LEU A 193 -13.29 -13.73 0.53
CA LEU A 193 -13.34 -13.86 1.99
C LEU A 193 -12.35 -12.94 2.71
N SER A 194 -11.37 -12.39 1.99
CA SER A 194 -10.25 -11.62 2.56
C SER A 194 -10.39 -10.13 2.25
N ASN A 195 -10.78 -9.73 1.02
CA ASN A 195 -10.93 -8.34 0.54
C ASN A 195 -9.90 -7.36 1.14
N LYS A 196 -8.69 -7.86 1.41
CA LYS A 196 -7.65 -7.15 2.16
C LYS A 196 -7.15 -6.01 1.31
N TYR A 197 -7.01 -6.23 0.02
CA TYR A 197 -6.43 -5.28 -0.92
C TYR A 197 -7.47 -4.64 -1.83
N GLU A 198 -8.76 -4.88 -1.60
CA GLU A 198 -9.88 -4.45 -2.44
C GLU A 198 -9.75 -2.99 -2.93
N LYS A 199 -9.44 -2.06 -2.02
CA LYS A 199 -9.33 -0.63 -2.37
C LYS A 199 -8.14 -0.39 -3.29
N GLU A 200 -6.97 -0.90 -2.92
CA GLU A 200 -5.72 -0.69 -3.64
C GLU A 200 -5.76 -1.36 -5.02
N LEU A 201 -6.29 -2.59 -5.09
CA LEU A 201 -6.52 -3.33 -6.32
C LEU A 201 -7.51 -2.60 -7.25
N ASN A 202 -8.62 -2.08 -6.72
CA ASN A 202 -9.59 -1.32 -7.51
C ASN A 202 -9.00 0.00 -8.05
N LEU A 203 -8.21 0.71 -7.25
CA LEU A 203 -7.52 1.93 -7.69
C LEU A 203 -6.52 1.62 -8.81
N PHE A 204 -5.74 0.55 -8.67
CA PHE A 204 -4.82 0.09 -9.70
C PHE A 204 -5.56 -0.29 -10.98
N LYS A 205 -6.60 -1.11 -10.88
CA LYS A 205 -7.47 -1.49 -12.02
C LYS A 205 -7.97 -0.26 -12.75
N ASN A 206 -8.61 0.67 -12.05
CA ASN A 206 -9.18 1.87 -12.67
C ASN A 206 -8.11 2.72 -13.38
N LYS A 207 -6.87 2.72 -12.86
CA LYS A 207 -5.75 3.44 -13.47
C LYS A 207 -5.27 2.79 -14.76
N PHE A 208 -5.20 1.46 -14.80
CA PHE A 208 -4.58 0.70 -15.88
C PHE A 208 -5.58 -0.08 -16.77
N ASN A 209 -6.89 0.10 -16.57
CA ASN A 209 -7.95 -0.47 -17.41
C ASN A 209 -7.93 0.09 -18.85
N ASN A 210 -7.28 1.22 -19.07
CA ASN A 210 -7.13 1.77 -20.42
C ASN A 210 -6.10 0.96 -21.22
N LYS A 211 -6.59 0.22 -22.23
CA LYS A 211 -5.75 -0.55 -23.16
C LYS A 211 -4.60 0.25 -23.76
N ASN A 212 -4.78 1.55 -24.00
CA ASN A 212 -3.73 2.42 -24.55
C ASN A 212 -2.63 2.69 -23.53
N GLU A 213 -2.96 2.82 -22.24
CA GLU A 213 -1.98 3.07 -21.19
C GLU A 213 -1.07 1.85 -21.01
N LEU A 214 -1.69 0.66 -20.91
CA LEU A 214 -0.96 -0.60 -20.77
C LEU A 214 -0.10 -0.89 -21.99
N SER A 215 -0.59 -0.62 -23.20
CA SER A 215 0.18 -0.80 -24.44
C SER A 215 1.37 0.17 -24.50
N SER A 216 1.18 1.44 -24.12
CA SER A 216 2.27 2.42 -24.07
C SER A 216 3.36 2.02 -23.08
N LEU A 217 2.97 1.51 -21.91
CA LEU A 217 3.93 1.00 -20.92
C LEU A 217 4.67 -0.24 -21.42
N LYS A 218 3.96 -1.16 -22.07
CA LYS A 218 4.56 -2.34 -22.67
C LYS A 218 5.66 -1.95 -23.68
N GLU A 219 5.38 -1.01 -24.58
CA GLU A 219 6.35 -0.55 -25.56
C GLU A 219 7.55 0.17 -24.92
N LYS A 220 7.29 1.06 -23.95
CA LYS A 220 8.34 1.86 -23.30
C LYS A 220 9.25 1.04 -22.39
N CYS A 221 8.69 0.06 -21.70
CA CYS A 221 9.39 -0.69 -20.66
C CYS A 221 9.67 -2.15 -21.01
N ASN A 222 9.29 -2.59 -22.21
CA ASN A 222 9.37 -3.99 -22.62
C ASN A 222 8.78 -4.93 -21.55
N ILE A 223 7.60 -4.56 -21.03
CA ILE A 223 6.92 -5.34 -19.98
C ILE A 223 6.57 -6.72 -20.54
N ASP A 224 6.85 -7.76 -19.76
CA ASP A 224 6.60 -9.15 -20.11
C ASP A 224 5.15 -9.37 -20.57
N ASP A 225 4.99 -10.04 -21.71
CA ASP A 225 3.71 -10.43 -22.27
C ASP A 225 2.85 -11.25 -21.30
N LEU A 226 3.47 -12.03 -20.42
CA LEU A 226 2.80 -12.79 -19.38
C LEU A 226 2.14 -11.87 -18.35
N ILE A 227 2.81 -10.80 -17.92
CA ILE A 227 2.24 -9.80 -17.01
C ILE A 227 1.02 -9.15 -17.67
N VAL A 228 1.17 -8.71 -18.92
CA VAL A 228 0.08 -8.08 -19.69
C VAL A 228 -1.11 -9.04 -19.85
N LYS A 229 -0.84 -10.33 -20.08
CA LYS A 229 -1.87 -11.36 -20.20
C LYS A 229 -2.61 -11.57 -18.88
N SER A 230 -1.90 -11.67 -17.76
CA SER A 230 -2.50 -11.82 -16.43
C SER A 230 -3.41 -10.64 -16.09
N LEU A 231 -2.96 -9.40 -16.34
CA LEU A 231 -3.77 -8.20 -16.13
C LEU A 231 -5.11 -8.26 -16.91
N LYS A 232 -5.08 -8.69 -18.18
CA LYS A 232 -6.27 -8.86 -19.02
C LYS A 232 -7.20 -9.99 -18.54
N ILE A 233 -6.63 -11.08 -18.02
CA ILE A 233 -7.44 -12.17 -17.44
C ILE A 233 -8.24 -11.64 -16.26
N PHE A 234 -7.62 -10.90 -15.34
CA PHE A 234 -8.33 -10.33 -14.20
C PHE A 234 -9.42 -9.33 -14.63
N GLU A 235 -9.21 -8.54 -15.68
CA GLU A 235 -10.24 -7.69 -16.26
C GLU A 235 -11.47 -8.51 -16.71
N SER A 236 -11.23 -9.59 -17.46
CA SER A 236 -12.30 -10.45 -18.01
C SER A 236 -13.09 -11.22 -16.94
N VAL A 237 -12.42 -11.75 -15.91
CA VAL A 237 -13.06 -12.50 -14.83
C VAL A 237 -14.01 -11.61 -14.02
N ASN A 238 -13.64 -10.36 -13.78
CA ASN A 238 -14.48 -9.42 -13.03
C ASN A 238 -15.73 -8.99 -13.80
N LEU A 239 -15.65 -8.87 -15.14
CA LEU A 239 -16.81 -8.62 -15.98
C LEU A 239 -17.83 -9.77 -15.94
N LEU A 240 -17.37 -11.01 -15.76
CA LEU A 240 -18.22 -12.19 -15.63
C LEU A 240 -18.87 -12.30 -14.24
N GLN A 241 -18.16 -11.91 -13.17
CA GLN A 241 -18.71 -11.89 -11.81
C GLN A 241 -19.85 -10.88 -11.62
N GLY A 242 -19.98 -9.88 -12.49
CA GLY A 242 -21.09 -8.94 -12.48
C GLY A 242 -22.42 -9.52 -13.00
N ASN A 243 -22.41 -10.68 -13.67
CA ASN A 243 -23.58 -11.17 -14.40
C ASN A 243 -24.06 -12.59 -14.07
N ASP A 244 -23.30 -13.46 -13.41
CA ASP A 244 -23.83 -14.76 -12.98
C ASP A 244 -23.02 -15.38 -11.83
N GLU A 245 -23.71 -15.80 -10.76
CA GLU A 245 -23.19 -16.78 -9.80
C GLU A 245 -23.08 -18.15 -10.48
N THR A 246 -22.05 -18.35 -11.30
CA THR A 246 -21.69 -19.70 -11.76
C THR A 246 -20.23 -20.00 -11.45
N VAL A 247 -20.06 -21.01 -10.61
CA VAL A 247 -18.79 -21.60 -10.19
C VAL A 247 -18.06 -22.12 -11.43
N LEU A 248 -17.08 -21.38 -11.92
CA LEU A 248 -16.09 -21.90 -12.86
C LEU A 248 -14.79 -22.20 -12.12
N SER A 249 -14.59 -23.49 -11.85
CA SER A 249 -13.31 -24.09 -11.51
C SER A 249 -12.31 -23.85 -12.65
N ILE A 250 -11.49 -22.80 -12.51
CA ILE A 250 -10.30 -22.65 -13.35
C ILE A 250 -9.26 -23.63 -12.78
N ASN A 251 -9.19 -24.80 -13.40
CA ASN A 251 -8.16 -25.78 -13.18
C ASN A 251 -6.77 -25.18 -13.44
N ASN A 252 -5.86 -25.39 -12.49
CA ASN A 252 -4.40 -25.40 -12.58
C ASN A 252 -3.81 -24.85 -13.90
N ILE A 253 -3.56 -23.54 -13.96
CA ILE A 253 -2.42 -23.03 -14.70
C ILE A 253 -1.36 -22.76 -13.64
N ASN A 254 -0.36 -23.62 -13.58
CA ASN A 254 0.85 -23.39 -12.80
C ASN A 254 1.75 -22.49 -13.68
N PRO A 255 1.83 -21.16 -13.46
CA PRO A 255 2.81 -20.37 -14.18
C PRO A 255 4.20 -20.81 -13.72
N HIS A 256 5.07 -21.09 -14.68
CA HIS A 256 6.38 -21.71 -14.52
C HIS A 256 7.42 -20.77 -13.87
N TYR A 257 7.07 -20.11 -12.76
CA TYR A 257 7.99 -19.24 -12.03
C TYR A 257 7.91 -19.49 -10.53
N VAL A 258 8.52 -20.59 -10.08
CA VAL A 258 8.65 -20.95 -8.65
C VAL A 258 10.11 -20.90 -8.17
N ASP A 259 11.08 -20.49 -9.00
CA ASP A 259 12.49 -20.62 -8.62
C ASP A 259 13.10 -19.38 -7.93
N ASN A 260 12.38 -18.26 -7.83
CA ASN A 260 12.86 -17.05 -7.12
C ASN A 260 12.20 -16.79 -5.75
N PHE A 261 11.49 -17.78 -5.20
CA PHE A 261 10.65 -17.62 -3.99
C PHE A 261 11.07 -18.48 -2.78
N THR A 262 12.23 -19.14 -2.82
CA THR A 262 12.66 -20.04 -1.74
C THR A 262 12.87 -19.34 -0.40
N SER A 263 13.15 -18.03 -0.37
CA SER A 263 13.22 -17.28 0.89
C SER A 263 11.84 -17.00 1.50
N ILE A 264 10.85 -16.61 0.68
CA ILE A 264 9.49 -16.23 1.13
C ILE A 264 8.70 -17.46 1.60
N LYS A 265 8.92 -18.63 0.99
CA LYS A 265 8.23 -19.88 1.37
C LYS A 265 8.67 -20.43 2.73
N SER A 266 9.94 -20.21 3.11
CA SER A 266 10.47 -20.63 4.42
C SER A 266 9.90 -19.79 5.57
N ASP A 267 9.64 -18.51 5.32
CA ASP A 267 9.00 -17.62 6.29
C ASP A 267 7.51 -17.96 6.43
N TYR A 268 6.83 -18.34 5.34
CA TYR A 268 5.42 -18.76 5.36
C TYR A 268 5.16 -20.07 6.11
N THR A 269 6.08 -21.04 6.01
CA THR A 269 5.97 -22.30 6.77
C THR A 269 6.18 -22.08 8.27
N ASN A 270 7.10 -21.18 8.64
CA ASN A 270 7.25 -20.72 10.02
C ASN A 270 6.04 -19.89 10.52
N PHE A 271 5.40 -19.12 9.65
CA PHE A 271 4.20 -18.34 9.98
C PHE A 271 2.96 -19.22 10.19
N THR A 272 2.82 -20.29 9.42
CA THR A 272 1.72 -21.26 9.55
C THR A 272 1.82 -22.05 10.87
N LEU A 273 3.04 -22.37 11.32
CA LEU A 273 3.28 -22.93 12.66
C LEU A 273 2.92 -21.93 13.79
N LYS A 274 3.20 -20.63 13.60
CA LYS A 274 2.78 -19.58 14.56
C LYS A 274 1.26 -19.36 14.59
N LYS A 275 0.55 -19.53 13.48
CA LYS A 275 -0.92 -19.38 13.42
C LYS A 275 -1.65 -20.37 14.34
N ASN A 276 -1.09 -21.55 14.58
CA ASN A 276 -1.64 -22.52 15.54
C ASN A 276 -1.53 -22.06 17.01
N ILE A 277 -0.67 -21.09 17.32
CA ILE A 277 -0.56 -20.50 18.67
C ILE A 277 -1.59 -19.37 18.86
N TYR A 278 -1.96 -18.66 17.78
CA TYR A 278 -2.90 -17.52 17.84
C TYR A 278 -4.38 -17.91 18.03
N ASN A 279 -4.75 -19.17 17.80
CA ASN A 279 -6.11 -19.66 18.07
C ASN A 279 -6.43 -19.79 19.58
N VAL A 280 -5.51 -19.47 20.48
CA VAL A 280 -5.73 -19.54 21.94
C VAL A 280 -6.30 -18.22 22.52
N PHE A 281 -6.33 -17.11 21.78
CA PHE A 281 -6.72 -15.80 22.34
C PHE A 281 -8.04 -15.19 21.82
N ASN A 282 -8.83 -15.91 21.03
CA ASN A 282 -10.20 -15.50 20.69
C ASN A 282 -11.23 -15.99 21.72
N ILE A 283 -10.99 -15.68 23.00
CA ILE A 283 -12.01 -15.66 24.03
C ILE A 283 -11.87 -14.30 24.67
N TYR A 284 -12.79 -13.39 24.37
CA TYR A 284 -13.37 -12.33 25.21
C TYR A 284 -14.02 -11.29 24.29
N HIS A 285 -15.30 -11.56 23.97
CA HIS A 285 -16.27 -10.55 23.56
C HIS A 285 -16.57 -9.64 24.77
N PHE A 286 -16.55 -8.33 24.58
CA PHE A 286 -17.64 -7.38 24.90
C PHE A 286 -17.33 -6.01 24.28
#